data_AF-A0A355EX46-F1
#
_entry.id   AF-A0A355EX46-F1
#
_cell.length_a   1.000
_cell.length_b   1.000
_cell.length_c   1.000
_cell.angle_alpha   90.00
_cell.angle_beta   90.00
_cell.angle_gamma   90.00
#
_symmetry.space_group_name_H-M   'P 1'
#
loop_
_entity.id
_entity.type
_entity.pdbx_description
1 polymer ?
#
loop_
_entity_poly.entity_id
_entity_poly.type
_entity_poly.pdbx_seq_one_letter_code
_entity_poly.pdbx_strand_id
1 'polypeptide(L)'
;MADLKYQPVRHDHKAFLEKACNRQGFQEAYDALEAEYVLAREMLTARTRAGMTQDAVALRMGTTKSAVSRLEAAGKHTPSLASLRKYAEAVGCTLEIKLVPAQSEGPPQPAFERTRKAPPRLT
;
A
#
# COMPACT_ATOMS: atom_id res chain seq x y z
N MET A 1 28.94 25.51 -19.31
CA MET A 1 27.85 24.59 -18.97
C MET A 1 26.59 25.17 -19.59
N ALA A 2 25.84 24.40 -20.38
CA ALA A 2 24.74 24.93 -21.17
C ALA A 2 23.64 25.57 -20.30
N ASP A 3 23.19 26.77 -20.69
CA ASP A 3 22.04 27.48 -20.13
C ASP A 3 20.74 26.71 -20.41
N LEU A 4 20.45 25.66 -19.63
CA LEU A 4 19.15 25.01 -19.66
C LEU A 4 18.13 25.92 -18.95
N LYS A 5 17.33 26.66 -19.74
CA LYS A 5 16.17 27.40 -19.24
C LYS A 5 15.12 26.41 -18.71
N TYR A 6 14.94 26.36 -17.39
CA TYR A 6 13.91 25.55 -16.74
C TYR A 6 12.51 26.03 -17.16
N GLN A 7 11.77 25.15 -17.85
CA GLN A 7 10.39 25.39 -18.28
C GLN A 7 9.48 24.28 -17.73
N PRO A 8 8.89 24.47 -16.53
CA PRO A 8 8.04 23.47 -15.92
C PRO A 8 6.72 23.33 -16.69
N VAL A 9 6.37 22.09 -17.03
CA VAL A 9 5.06 21.75 -17.61
C VAL A 9 4.09 21.45 -16.48
N ARG A 10 2.88 22.03 -16.53
CA ARG A 10 1.82 21.68 -15.57
C ARG A 10 1.41 20.23 -15.79
N HIS A 11 1.48 19.42 -14.73
CA HIS A 11 1.02 18.05 -14.76
C HIS A 11 -0.47 17.98 -14.43
N ASP A 12 -1.28 17.48 -15.37
CA ASP A 12 -2.68 17.11 -15.13
C ASP A 12 -2.77 15.59 -14.99
N HIS A 13 -3.07 15.15 -13.77
CA HIS A 13 -3.12 13.74 -13.44
C HIS A 13 -4.25 12.99 -14.18
N LYS A 14 -5.40 13.64 -14.37
CA LYS A 14 -6.55 13.00 -15.04
C LYS A 14 -6.25 12.78 -16.52
N ALA A 15 -5.79 13.83 -17.19
CA ALA A 15 -5.41 13.75 -18.60
C ALA A 15 -4.22 12.81 -18.84
N PHE A 16 -3.32 12.66 -17.85
CA PHE A 16 -2.25 11.67 -17.89
C PHE A 16 -2.79 10.24 -17.85
N LEU A 17 -3.68 9.92 -16.90
CA LEU A 17 -4.27 8.59 -16.77
C LEU A 17 -5.07 8.19 -18.00
N GLU A 18 -5.89 9.09 -18.55
CA GLU A 18 -6.66 8.85 -19.79
C GLU A 18 -5.77 8.50 -20.99
N LYS A 19 -4.56 9.06 -21.05
CA LYS A 19 -3.59 8.74 -22.11
C LYS A 19 -2.80 7.46 -21.79
N ALA A 20 -2.48 7.24 -20.52
CA ALA A 20 -1.63 6.14 -20.09
C ALA A 20 -2.38 4.79 -20.09
N CYS A 21 -3.68 4.78 -19.79
CA CYS A 21 -4.50 3.56 -19.84
C CYS A 21 -4.61 2.94 -21.23
N ASN A 22 -4.37 3.72 -22.29
CA ASN A 22 -4.34 3.22 -23.67
C ASN A 22 -3.04 2.45 -24.00
N ARG A 23 -2.04 2.47 -23.12
CA ARG A 23 -0.81 1.70 -23.30
C ARG A 23 -1.04 0.27 -22.84
N GLN A 24 -0.60 -0.68 -23.65
CA GLN A 24 -0.68 -2.10 -23.31
C GLN A 24 0.03 -2.39 -21.98
N GLY A 25 -0.64 -3.13 -21.09
CA GLY A 25 -0.12 -3.52 -19.79
C GLY A 25 -0.13 -2.43 -18.71
N PHE A 26 -0.58 -1.21 -19.01
CA PHE A 26 -0.63 -0.14 -18.02
C PHE A 26 -1.66 -0.41 -16.93
N GLN A 27 -2.89 -0.79 -17.29
CA GLN A 27 -3.96 -1.04 -16.32
C GLN A 27 -3.57 -2.16 -15.34
N GLU A 28 -3.12 -3.31 -15.84
CA GLU A 28 -2.69 -4.42 -15.00
C GLU A 28 -1.57 -4.04 -14.03
N ALA A 29 -0.55 -3.31 -14.51
CA ALA A 29 0.54 -2.84 -13.65
C ALA A 29 0.09 -1.76 -12.64
N TYR A 30 -0.87 -0.92 -13.03
CA TYR A 30 -1.43 0.12 -12.18
C TYR A 30 -2.30 -0.48 -11.06
N ASP A 31 -3.19 -1.40 -11.41
CA ASP A 31 -4.07 -2.12 -10.48
C ASP A 31 -3.25 -2.99 -9.51
N ALA A 32 -2.16 -3.60 -9.98
CA ALA A 32 -1.25 -4.36 -9.11
C ALA A 32 -0.61 -3.52 -8.00
N LEU A 33 -0.49 -2.20 -8.18
CA LEU A 33 0.08 -1.28 -7.19
C LEU A 33 -0.98 -0.60 -6.32
N GLU A 34 -2.27 -0.82 -6.58
CA GLU A 34 -3.35 -0.09 -5.92
C GLU A 34 -3.30 -0.20 -4.40
N ALA A 35 -3.02 -1.39 -3.87
CA ALA A 35 -2.90 -1.60 -2.42
C ALA A 35 -1.80 -0.73 -1.77
N GLU A 36 -0.66 -0.56 -2.45
CA GLU A 36 0.44 0.27 -1.96
C GLU A 36 0.06 1.76 -1.97
N TYR A 37 -0.63 2.21 -3.03
CA TYR A 37 -1.12 3.57 -3.14
C TYR A 37 -2.18 3.90 -2.09
N VAL A 38 -3.11 2.98 -1.83
CA VAL A 38 -4.12 3.12 -0.78
C VAL A 38 -3.44 3.27 0.58
N LEU A 39 -2.48 2.40 0.91
CA LEU A 39 -1.73 2.49 2.16
C LEU A 39 -1.02 3.84 2.30
N ALA A 40 -0.25 4.25 1.29
CA ALA A 40 0.47 5.53 1.30
C ALA A 40 -0.50 6.71 1.51
N ARG A 41 -1.64 6.72 0.79
CA ARG A 41 -2.65 7.76 0.91
C ARG A 41 -3.26 7.84 2.31
N GLU A 42 -3.55 6.71 2.94
CA GLU A 42 -4.06 6.68 4.32
C GLU A 42 -3.03 7.24 5.31
N MET A 43 -1.74 6.90 5.13
CA MET A 43 -0.66 7.44 5.97
C MET A 43 -0.53 8.96 5.82
N LEU A 44 -0.48 9.48 4.58
CA LEU A 44 -0.44 10.93 4.34
C LEU A 44 -1.67 11.64 4.91
N THR A 45 -2.84 11.04 4.78
CA THR A 45 -4.09 11.59 5.31
C THR A 45 -4.07 11.64 6.83
N ALA A 46 -3.63 10.56 7.48
CA ALA A 46 -3.48 10.51 8.94
C ALA A 46 -2.50 11.56 9.45
N ARG A 47 -1.33 11.71 8.80
CA ARG A 47 -0.35 12.75 9.14
C ARG A 47 -0.91 14.16 8.96
N THR A 48 -1.66 14.39 7.88
CA THR A 48 -2.29 15.69 7.61
C THR A 48 -3.33 16.03 8.67
N ARG A 49 -4.16 15.05 9.08
CA ARG A 49 -5.14 15.20 10.18
C ARG A 49 -4.46 15.50 11.51
N ALA A 50 -3.30 14.89 11.77
CA ALA A 50 -2.49 15.14 12.95
C ALA A 50 -1.74 16.48 12.91
N GLY A 51 -1.74 17.19 11.77
CA GLY A 51 -1.02 18.46 11.60
C GLY A 51 0.51 18.31 11.69
N MET A 52 1.04 17.13 11.38
CA MET A 52 2.46 16.81 11.60
C MET A 52 3.31 16.91 10.32
N THR A 53 4.54 17.40 10.46
CA THR A 53 5.58 17.29 9.43
C THR A 53 6.20 15.90 9.45
N GLN A 54 6.88 15.50 8.36
CA GLN A 54 7.64 14.25 8.33
C GLN A 54 8.71 14.19 9.42
N ASP A 55 9.35 15.33 9.73
CA ASP A 55 10.34 15.43 10.80
C ASP A 55 9.72 15.18 12.19
N ALA A 56 8.54 15.72 12.44
CA ALA A 56 7.83 15.51 13.70
C ALA A 56 7.41 14.05 13.89
N VAL A 57 6.95 13.39 12.82
CA VAL A 57 6.64 11.95 12.85
C VAL A 57 7.90 11.13 13.07
N ALA A 58 9.01 11.46 12.39
CA ALA A 58 10.28 10.78 12.54
C ALA A 58 10.79 10.83 13.99
N LEU A 59 10.69 12.00 14.63
CA LEU A 59 11.06 12.18 16.03
C LEU A 59 10.23 11.28 16.96
N ARG A 60 8.91 11.21 16.76
CA ARG A 60 8.03 10.35 17.57
C ARG A 60 8.24 8.86 17.34
N MET A 61 8.56 8.47 16.10
CA MET A 61 8.87 7.07 15.75
C MET A 61 10.28 6.64 16.18
N GLY A 62 11.15 7.57 16.57
CA GLY A 62 12.57 7.29 16.83
C GLY A 62 13.32 6.87 15.57
N THR A 63 13.02 7.50 14.43
CA THR A 63 13.64 7.20 13.13
C THR A 63 14.05 8.48 12.39
N THR A 64 14.52 8.37 11.15
CA THR A 64 14.95 9.50 10.34
C THR A 64 13.84 10.02 9.42
N LYS A 65 13.90 11.30 9.05
CA LYS A 65 13.00 11.89 8.04
C LYS A 65 13.00 11.09 6.73
N SER A 66 14.16 10.61 6.29
CA SER A 66 14.28 9.84 5.06
C SER A 66 13.61 8.46 5.18
N ALA A 67 13.62 7.84 6.37
CA ALA A 67 12.88 6.62 6.63
C ALA A 67 11.37 6.86 6.57
N VAL A 68 10.87 7.94 7.19
CA VAL A 68 9.45 8.33 7.11
C VAL A 68 9.05 8.67 5.67
N SER A 69 9.89 9.39 4.93
CA SER A 69 9.61 9.71 3.52
C SER A 69 9.54 8.47 2.64
N ARG A 70 10.38 7.45 2.87
CA ARG A 70 10.28 6.17 2.16
C ARG A 70 9.04 5.39 2.56
N LEU A 71 8.67 5.46 3.84
CA LEU A 71 7.48 4.82 4.37
C LEU A 71 6.18 5.42 3.82
N GLU A 72 6.15 6.74 3.59
CA GLU A 72 5.02 7.45 2.97
C GLU A 72 5.02 7.39 1.43
N ALA A 73 6.13 6.97 0.82
CA ALA A 73 6.21 6.77 -0.62
C ALA A 73 5.70 5.37 -0.97
N ALA A 74 4.68 5.27 -1.82
CA ALA A 74 4.30 4.01 -2.44
C ALA A 74 5.49 3.45 -3.24
N GLY A 75 5.83 2.16 -3.08
CA GLY A 75 6.89 1.54 -3.86
C GLY A 75 7.59 0.35 -3.20
N LYS A 76 8.76 0.04 -3.76
CA LYS A 76 9.53 -1.22 -3.70
C LYS A 76 9.79 -1.85 -2.31
N HIS A 77 9.52 -1.15 -1.21
CA HIS A 77 9.73 -1.65 0.15
C HIS A 77 8.44 -1.59 0.94
N THR A 78 7.72 -2.71 0.99
CA THR A 78 6.53 -2.85 1.82
C THR A 78 6.92 -2.72 3.30
N PRO A 79 6.32 -1.78 4.05
CA PRO A 79 6.61 -1.62 5.46
C PRO A 79 6.10 -2.80 6.27
N SER A 80 6.85 -3.16 7.32
CA SER A 80 6.40 -4.19 8.25
C SER A 80 5.21 -3.70 9.08
N LEU A 81 4.36 -4.63 9.54
CA LEU A 81 3.26 -4.32 10.45
C LEU A 81 3.72 -3.58 11.71
N ALA A 82 4.91 -3.91 12.22
CA ALA A 82 5.52 -3.20 13.34
C ALA A 82 5.80 -1.72 13.02
N SER A 83 6.24 -1.43 11.80
CA SER A 83 6.50 -0.05 11.35
C SER A 83 5.19 0.73 11.19
N LEU A 84 4.16 0.09 10.63
CA LEU A 84 2.82 0.68 10.50
C LEU A 84 2.20 0.99 11.86
N ARG A 85 2.36 0.10 12.83
CA ARG A 85 1.91 0.33 14.21
C ARG A 85 2.59 1.54 14.85
N LYS A 86 3.92 1.61 14.79
CA LYS A 86 4.69 2.76 15.32
C LYS A 86 4.32 4.07 14.64
N TYR A 87 4.08 4.04 13.34
CA TYR A 87 3.63 5.22 12.60
C TYR A 87 2.26 5.67 13.09
N ALA A 88 1.30 4.74 13.19
CA ALA A 88 -0.04 5.03 13.70
C ALA A 88 0.03 5.66 15.10
N GLU A 89 0.79 5.06 16.02
CA GLU A 89 1.03 5.62 17.37
C GLU A 89 1.64 7.03 17.31
N ALA A 90 2.62 7.27 16.43
CA ALA A 90 3.25 8.58 16.27
C ALA A 90 2.26 9.66 15.81
N VAL A 91 1.32 9.33 14.91
CA VAL A 91 0.29 10.27 14.43
C VAL A 91 -0.97 10.29 15.30
N GLY A 92 -1.02 9.51 16.39
CA GLY A 92 -2.18 9.44 17.29
C GLY A 92 -3.36 8.64 16.73
N CYS A 93 -3.08 7.63 15.91
CA CYS A 93 -4.06 6.72 15.31
C CYS A 93 -3.84 5.28 15.81
N THR A 94 -4.86 4.44 15.60
CA THR A 94 -4.78 2.99 15.84
C THR A 94 -4.75 2.27 14.49
N LEU A 95 -3.85 1.30 14.33
CA LEU A 95 -3.79 0.46 13.13
C LEU A 95 -4.90 -0.60 13.18
N GLU A 96 -5.81 -0.56 12.21
CA GLU A 96 -6.86 -1.56 12.01
C GLU A 96 -6.65 -2.29 10.68
N ILE A 97 -6.72 -3.62 10.69
CA ILE A 97 -6.56 -4.47 9.50
C ILE A 97 -7.83 -5.28 9.31
N LYS A 98 -8.43 -5.17 8.12
CA LYS A 98 -9.63 -5.91 7.75
C LYS A 98 -9.34 -6.82 6.56
N LEU A 99 -9.70 -8.09 6.69
CA LEU A 99 -9.77 -9.01 5.56
C LEU A 99 -11.19 -8.96 5.00
N VAL A 100 -11.31 -8.62 3.72
CA VAL A 100 -12.60 -8.64 3.01
C VAL A 100 -12.63 -9.86 2.09
N PRO A 101 -13.79 -10.49 1.87
CA PRO A 101 -13.91 -11.53 0.86
C PRO A 101 -13.44 -10.98 -0.49
N ALA A 102 -12.58 -11.71 -1.18
CA ALA A 102 -12.34 -11.45 -2.59
C ALA A 102 -13.70 -11.53 -3.30
N GLN A 103 -14.02 -10.58 -4.18
CA GLN A 103 -15.24 -10.66 -4.98
C GLN A 103 -15.14 -11.93 -5.84
N SER A 104 -15.69 -13.03 -5.34
CA SER A 104 -15.88 -14.25 -6.10
C SER A 104 -17.14 -14.06 -6.92
N GLU A 105 -16.99 -13.63 -8.17
CA GLU A 105 -17.98 -14.06 -9.16
C GLU A 105 -17.76 -15.56 -9.40
N GLY A 106 -18.36 -16.38 -8.54
CA GLY A 106 -18.35 -17.84 -8.64
C GLY A 106 -18.83 -18.52 -7.36
N PRO A 107 -19.75 -19.50 -7.44
CA PRO A 107 -20.23 -20.21 -6.26
C PRO A 107 -19.08 -20.94 -5.55
N PRO A 108 -19.13 -21.08 -4.21
CA PRO A 108 -18.09 -21.76 -3.45
C PRO A 108 -17.93 -23.19 -3.96
N GLN A 109 -16.72 -23.51 -4.43
CA GLN A 109 -16.37 -24.89 -4.76
C GLN A 109 -16.50 -25.74 -3.49
N PRO A 110 -17.15 -26.93 -3.57
CA PRO A 110 -17.40 -27.73 -2.39
C PRO A 110 -16.08 -28.16 -1.75
N ALA A 111 -16.03 -28.03 -0.42
CA ALA A 111 -14.92 -28.44 0.41
C ALA A 111 -14.53 -29.89 0.08
N PHE A 112 -13.26 -30.10 -0.29
CA PHE A 112 -12.72 -31.43 -0.55
C PHE A 112 -12.89 -32.28 0.71
N GLU A 113 -13.86 -33.19 0.71
CA GLU A 113 -14.07 -34.16 1.78
C GLU A 113 -12.79 -34.97 1.95
N ARG A 114 -12.04 -34.67 3.01
CA ARG A 114 -10.97 -35.53 3.47
C ARG A 114 -11.61 -36.81 4.00
N THR A 115 -11.80 -37.78 3.13
CA THR A 115 -12.07 -39.16 3.53
C THR A 115 -10.90 -39.63 4.41
N ARG A 116 -11.18 -39.72 5.72
CA ARG A 116 -10.30 -40.41 6.67
C ARG A 116 -10.32 -41.88 6.31
N LYS A 117 -9.36 -42.34 5.49
CA LYS A 117 -9.12 -43.76 5.29
C LYS A 117 -8.58 -44.32 6.61
N ALA A 118 -9.38 -45.14 7.29
CA ALA A 118 -8.99 -45.80 8.53
C ALA A 118 -7.77 -46.72 8.28
N PRO A 119 -6.81 -46.80 9.22
CA PRO A 119 -5.65 -47.69 9.07
C PRO A 119 -6.09 -49.17 9.17
N PRO A 120 -5.47 -50.09 8.41
CA PRO A 120 -5.76 -51.52 8.53
C PRO A 120 -5.29 -52.07 9.88
N ARG A 121 -6.11 -52.91 10.51
CA ARG A 121 -5.73 -53.71 11.69
C ARG A 121 -4.64 -54.70 11.28
N LEU A 122 -3.50 -54.68 11.97
CA LEU A 122 -2.55 -55.79 11.93
C LEU A 122 -3.17 -56.98 12.69
N THR A 123 -3.23 -58.14 12.02
CA THR A 123 -3.28 -59.46 12.65
C THR A 123 -1.89 -59.90 13.04
#